data_AF-A0A318KU76-F1
#
_entry.id   AF-A0A318KU76-F1
#
_cell.length_a   1.000
_cell.length_b   1.000
_cell.length_c   1.000
_cell.angle_alpha   90.00
_cell.angle_beta   90.00
_cell.angle_gamma   90.00
#
_symmetry.space_group_name_H-M   'P 1'
#
loop_
_entity.id
_entity.type
_entity.pdbx_description
1 polymer ?
#
loop_
_entity_poly.entity_id
_entity_poly.type
_entity_poly.pdbx_seq_one_letter_code
_entity_poly.pdbx_strand_id
1 'polypeptide(L)'
;MHIDSQLIEKLKRNALDIGLDVFYIICMLIFMFECFHLNMIPTKFLVLIIAALLILAFILIIIDILEYKGWIKITKRACSVVLSIFLCFGAFFMWKVNSAMASIDNSPTVMTNRITVMVPADSSVNALADLSNAKIGYQEGNDADNANYVIDQLLSNTTLVNPTYESYTNYLTLAQDVLSGKVEAMIFTSSYASTLNEQIEDFDTKFKIIATFDRANSNTASQSTKDISKEPFTIYISGMDEVGEPTINLRSDVNLLLLVNPLTNHIEMVSIPRDAYVPNTAAANFPDKLTHTGIYGIDTTISTMEKVFGFPIDYYAKVSFTSLIEIVDTLGGINANVAVTFCEQDENRSFAPEDLICLNQGEQTLNGKQALAYARHRKSYGDIERTMAQQEIIKGIINKVLSADGINKVPTLLEIGPKYVSTNIPMDLVKRLIKSEAEEIQPWTFETLHMENGYSDMYPTASMGADLPLSVYILNREDVRTVYRKYLQMFETMKLNEFAFRLDDLSDPVEYPLESPYMLWTDNVTTKIYQFYSLEYPETEPSEDEENPEGEIDPNDPEGEKPNEDPNMPDHPGEPSDPTDPEPGTPEPPAETPDQDPEAPVIDPTLPVDPTQPIDPTLEP
;
A
#
# COMPACT_ATOMS: atom_id res chain seq x y z
N MET A 1 -34.96 31.92 56.73
CA MET A 1 -34.93 30.81 55.74
C MET A 1 -34.88 29.50 56.53
N HIS A 2 -36.03 29.03 57.02
CA HIS A 2 -36.13 27.72 57.69
C HIS A 2 -36.24 26.67 56.58
N ILE A 3 -35.14 26.00 56.28
CA ILE A 3 -35.19 24.75 55.54
C ILE A 3 -35.89 23.76 56.49
N ASP A 4 -37.07 23.30 56.06
CA ASP A 4 -37.98 22.44 56.81
C ASP A 4 -37.23 21.21 57.36
N SER A 5 -37.21 21.01 58.69
CA SER A 5 -36.41 19.94 59.31
C SER A 5 -36.85 18.55 58.84
N GLN A 6 -38.12 18.41 58.42
CA GLN A 6 -38.66 17.21 57.81
C GLN A 6 -38.05 16.92 56.44
N LEU A 7 -37.70 17.95 55.68
CA LEU A 7 -37.03 17.81 54.39
C LEU A 7 -35.60 17.29 54.58
N ILE A 8 -34.89 17.77 55.62
CA ILE A 8 -33.53 17.33 55.94
C ILE A 8 -33.51 15.87 56.43
N GLU A 9 -34.48 15.44 57.23
CA GLU A 9 -34.60 14.03 57.62
C GLU A 9 -34.96 13.11 56.44
N LYS A 10 -35.86 13.55 55.55
CA LYS A 10 -36.15 12.80 54.31
C LYS A 10 -34.92 12.68 53.41
N LEU A 11 -34.17 13.76 53.22
CA LEU A 11 -32.94 13.78 52.44
C LEU A 11 -31.88 12.83 53.03
N LYS A 12 -31.71 12.80 54.35
CA LYS A 12 -30.81 11.85 55.02
C LYS A 12 -31.23 10.39 54.85
N ARG A 13 -32.54 10.10 54.87
CA ARG A 13 -33.08 8.73 54.71
C ARG A 13 -32.89 8.17 53.30
N ASN A 14 -32.92 9.04 52.29
CA ASN A 14 -32.78 8.67 50.88
C ASN A 14 -31.42 9.09 50.28
N ALA A 15 -30.45 9.50 51.10
CA ALA A 15 -29.16 10.05 50.64
C ALA A 15 -28.40 9.11 49.71
N LEU A 16 -28.49 7.80 49.95
CA LEU A 16 -27.87 6.79 49.08
C LEU A 16 -28.56 6.70 47.72
N ASP A 17 -29.90 6.78 47.68
CA ASP A 17 -30.67 6.69 46.43
C ASP A 17 -30.42 7.93 45.56
N ILE A 18 -30.40 9.11 46.18
CA ILE A 18 -30.04 10.38 45.54
C ILE A 18 -28.58 10.34 45.04
N GLY A 19 -27.66 9.81 45.84
CA GLY A 19 -26.26 9.67 45.46
C GLY A 19 -26.06 8.78 44.24
N LEU A 20 -26.81 7.67 44.15
CA LEU A 20 -26.77 6.79 42.98
C LEU A 20 -27.35 7.45 41.72
N ASP A 21 -28.40 8.26 41.84
CA ASP A 21 -28.97 8.97 40.70
C ASP A 21 -28.03 10.08 40.21
N VAL A 22 -27.40 10.81 41.12
CA VAL A 22 -26.36 11.79 40.77
C VAL A 22 -25.19 11.10 40.09
N PHE A 23 -24.73 9.95 40.61
CA PHE A 23 -23.67 9.16 39.98
C PHE A 23 -24.05 8.70 38.57
N TYR A 24 -25.27 8.15 38.40
CA TYR A 24 -25.79 7.77 37.10
C TYR A 24 -25.82 8.95 36.12
N ILE A 25 -26.28 10.13 36.55
CA ILE A 25 -26.29 11.34 35.71
C ILE A 25 -24.87 11.74 35.30
N ILE A 26 -23.89 11.65 36.22
CA ILE A 26 -22.48 11.93 35.89
C ILE A 26 -21.98 10.94 34.84
N CYS A 27 -22.19 9.63 35.03
CA CYS A 27 -21.82 8.59 34.06
C CYS A 27 -22.49 8.82 32.69
N MET A 28 -23.77 9.22 32.70
CA MET A 28 -24.52 9.57 31.50
C MET A 28 -23.90 10.78 30.78
N LEU A 29 -23.57 11.86 31.50
CA LEU A 29 -22.96 13.05 30.91
C LEU A 29 -21.58 12.76 30.32
N ILE A 30 -20.76 11.95 31.00
CA ILE A 30 -19.45 11.50 30.50
C ILE A 30 -19.64 10.67 29.22
N PHE A 31 -20.52 9.66 29.26
CA PHE A 31 -20.83 8.83 28.09
C PHE A 31 -21.29 9.69 26.91
N MET A 32 -22.18 10.66 27.16
CA MET A 32 -22.67 11.56 26.13
C MET A 32 -21.54 12.42 25.53
N PHE A 33 -20.66 12.95 26.37
CA PHE A 33 -19.50 13.71 25.92
C PHE A 33 -18.61 12.89 24.99
N GLU A 34 -18.29 11.65 25.34
CA GLU A 34 -17.50 10.74 24.50
C GLU A 34 -18.20 10.40 23.18
N CYS A 35 -19.53 10.18 23.19
CA CYS A 35 -20.30 9.98 21.97
C CYS A 35 -20.23 11.18 21.00
N PHE A 36 -20.32 12.40 21.53
CA PHE A 36 -20.18 13.62 20.72
C PHE A 36 -18.76 13.77 20.19
N HIS A 37 -17.75 13.50 21.01
CA HIS A 37 -16.35 13.63 20.64
C HIS A 37 -15.92 12.62 19.58
N LEU A 38 -16.48 11.40 19.60
CA LEU A 38 -16.19 10.39 18.57
C LEU A 38 -16.68 10.83 17.18
N ASN A 39 -17.77 11.60 17.10
CA ASN A 39 -18.39 12.13 15.88
C ASN A 39 -18.68 11.08 14.77
N MET A 40 -18.82 9.80 15.13
CA MET A 40 -19.19 8.73 14.19
C MET A 40 -20.69 8.37 14.27
N ILE A 41 -21.36 8.75 15.36
CA ILE A 41 -22.79 8.46 15.55
C ILE A 41 -23.60 9.55 14.84
N PRO A 42 -24.56 9.17 13.98
CA PRO A 42 -25.49 10.11 13.37
C PRO A 42 -26.22 10.98 14.38
N THR A 43 -26.42 12.26 14.04
CA THR A 43 -27.02 13.25 14.97
C THR A 43 -28.43 12.86 15.39
N LYS A 44 -29.23 12.29 14.48
CA LYS A 44 -30.59 11.80 14.75
C LYS A 44 -30.60 10.70 15.81
N PHE A 45 -29.72 9.70 15.69
CA PHE A 45 -29.61 8.61 16.68
C PHE A 45 -29.05 9.11 18.00
N LEU A 46 -28.10 10.04 17.99
CA LEU A 46 -27.54 10.63 19.19
C LEU A 46 -28.62 11.35 20.02
N VAL A 47 -29.50 12.12 19.37
CA VAL A 47 -30.64 12.79 20.05
C VAL A 47 -31.60 11.77 20.66
N LEU A 48 -31.87 10.66 19.96
CA LEU A 48 -32.73 9.58 20.49
C LEU A 48 -32.10 8.89 21.70
N ILE A 49 -30.78 8.64 21.67
CA ILE A 49 -30.03 8.07 22.80
C ILE A 49 -30.10 9.02 24.00
N ILE A 50 -29.86 10.32 23.80
CA ILE A 50 -29.98 11.34 24.86
C ILE A 50 -31.37 11.32 25.47
N ALA A 51 -32.41 11.36 24.63
CA ALA A 51 -33.79 11.37 25.10
C ALA A 51 -34.11 10.10 25.92
N ALA A 52 -33.67 8.93 25.47
CA ALA A 52 -33.86 7.67 26.18
C ALA A 52 -33.15 7.65 27.54
N LEU A 53 -31.89 8.12 27.59
CA LEU A 53 -31.12 8.19 28.84
C LEU A 53 -31.71 9.19 29.84
N LEU A 54 -32.24 10.32 29.37
CA LEU A 54 -32.95 11.31 30.19
C LEU A 54 -34.29 10.77 30.72
N ILE A 55 -35.05 10.06 29.90
CA ILE A 55 -36.29 9.39 30.33
C ILE A 55 -35.97 8.36 31.43
N LEU A 56 -34.90 7.60 31.25
CA LEU A 56 -34.45 6.62 32.24
C LEU A 56 -34.00 7.29 33.54
N ALA A 57 -33.25 8.40 33.47
CA ALA A 57 -32.91 9.23 34.62
C ALA A 57 -34.17 9.71 35.37
N PHE A 58 -35.16 10.19 34.62
CA PHE A 58 -36.41 10.70 35.17
C PHE A 58 -37.23 9.59 35.86
N ILE A 59 -37.29 8.39 35.28
CA ILE A 59 -37.95 7.23 35.90
C ILE A 59 -37.27 6.87 37.24
N LEU A 60 -35.94 6.84 37.28
CA LEU A 60 -35.19 6.54 38.50
C LEU A 60 -35.47 7.56 39.62
N ILE A 61 -35.49 8.85 39.27
CA ILE A 61 -35.82 9.94 40.22
C ILE A 61 -37.28 9.86 40.69
N ILE A 62 -38.23 9.54 39.80
CA ILE A 62 -39.64 9.38 40.17
C ILE A 62 -39.85 8.25 41.19
N ILE A 63 -39.14 7.13 41.04
CA ILE A 63 -39.23 5.99 41.96
C ILE A 63 -38.84 6.42 43.39
N ASP A 64 -37.88 7.34 43.53
CA ASP A 64 -37.45 7.87 44.82
C ASP A 64 -38.51 8.79 45.45
N ILE A 65 -39.21 9.57 44.63
CA ILE A 65 -40.27 10.49 45.09
C ILE A 65 -41.53 9.73 45.53
N LEU A 66 -41.90 8.65 44.81
CA LEU A 66 -43.16 7.92 45.04
C LEU A 66 -43.14 6.96 46.25
N GLU A 67 -42.05 6.91 47.01
CA GLU A 67 -41.92 6.13 48.27
C GLU A 67 -42.41 4.67 48.19
N TYR A 68 -42.02 3.95 47.12
CA TYR A 68 -42.39 2.55 46.89
C TYR A 68 -41.88 1.54 47.95
N LYS A 69 -42.47 0.33 47.94
CA LYS A 69 -42.11 -0.81 48.80
C LYS A 69 -40.61 -1.16 48.71
N GLY A 70 -40.06 -1.67 49.81
CA GLY A 70 -38.61 -1.90 49.96
C GLY A 70 -37.94 -2.74 48.86
N TRP A 71 -38.62 -3.75 48.29
CA TRP A 71 -38.06 -4.55 47.21
C TRP A 71 -37.84 -3.75 45.91
N ILE A 72 -38.73 -2.79 45.60
CA ILE A 72 -38.62 -1.91 44.42
C ILE A 72 -37.37 -1.01 44.57
N LYS A 73 -37.09 -0.53 45.78
CA LYS A 73 -35.89 0.28 46.06
C LYS A 73 -34.60 -0.52 45.84
N ILE A 74 -34.57 -1.79 46.27
CA ILE A 74 -33.40 -2.66 46.06
C ILE A 74 -33.19 -2.91 44.56
N THR A 75 -34.27 -3.22 43.82
CA THR A 75 -34.20 -3.40 42.37
C THR A 75 -33.72 -2.14 41.66
N LYS A 76 -34.25 -0.96 42.01
CA LYS A 76 -33.80 0.34 41.46
C LYS A 76 -32.32 0.56 41.68
N ARG A 77 -31.82 0.37 42.91
CA ARG A 77 -30.39 0.50 43.23
C ARG A 77 -29.53 -0.40 42.36
N ALA A 78 -29.92 -1.67 42.22
CA ALA A 78 -29.22 -2.63 41.38
C ALA A 78 -29.22 -2.17 39.91
N CYS A 79 -30.37 -1.72 39.38
CA CYS A 79 -30.47 -1.18 38.02
C CYS A 79 -29.59 0.06 37.82
N SER A 80 -29.61 1.04 38.74
CA SER A 80 -28.78 2.25 38.65
C SER A 80 -27.29 1.90 38.62
N VAL A 81 -26.84 0.94 39.43
CA VAL A 81 -25.44 0.49 39.45
C VAL A 81 -25.07 -0.21 38.14
N VAL A 82 -25.87 -1.19 37.70
CA VAL A 82 -25.61 -1.93 36.45
C VAL A 82 -25.56 -0.99 35.25
N LEU A 83 -26.52 -0.06 35.18
CA LEU A 83 -26.61 0.90 34.10
C LEU A 83 -25.44 1.90 34.13
N SER A 84 -25.03 2.36 35.31
CA SER A 84 -23.85 3.23 35.44
C SER A 84 -22.57 2.50 35.04
N ILE A 85 -22.41 1.23 35.41
CA ILE A 85 -21.28 0.39 34.97
C ILE A 85 -21.29 0.27 33.44
N PHE A 86 -22.45 0.02 32.84
CA PHE A 86 -22.58 -0.08 31.39
C PHE A 86 -22.21 1.24 30.68
N LEU A 87 -22.67 2.38 31.19
CA LEU A 87 -22.31 3.70 30.66
C LEU A 87 -20.83 4.01 30.82
N CYS A 88 -20.23 3.70 31.97
CA CYS A 88 -18.79 3.85 32.18
C CYS A 88 -17.99 2.96 31.24
N PHE A 89 -18.42 1.71 31.04
CA PHE A 89 -17.78 0.78 30.10
C PHE A 89 -17.89 1.30 28.66
N GLY A 90 -19.07 1.76 28.26
CA GLY A 90 -19.28 2.39 26.95
C GLY A 90 -18.42 3.63 26.76
N ALA A 91 -18.34 4.52 27.75
CA ALA A 91 -17.51 5.72 27.70
C ALA A 91 -16.03 5.38 27.58
N PHE A 92 -15.54 4.43 28.39
CA PHE A 92 -14.17 3.93 28.30
C PHE A 92 -13.85 3.34 26.93
N PHE A 93 -14.77 2.55 26.36
CA PHE A 93 -14.61 1.97 25.03
C PHE A 93 -14.51 3.05 23.95
N MET A 94 -15.43 4.02 23.94
CA MET A 94 -15.42 5.14 22.99
C MET A 94 -14.16 5.99 23.13
N TRP A 95 -13.73 6.26 24.37
CA TRP A 95 -12.49 6.98 24.66
C TRP A 95 -11.26 6.21 24.12
N LYS A 96 -11.21 4.89 24.32
CA LYS A 96 -10.12 4.05 23.81
C LYS A 96 -10.04 4.12 22.28
N VAL A 97 -11.19 3.98 21.61
CA VAL A 97 -11.30 4.07 20.15
C VAL A 97 -10.85 5.44 19.65
N ASN A 98 -11.35 6.51 20.26
CA ASN A 98 -10.96 7.86 19.88
C ASN A 98 -9.48 8.17 20.17
N SER A 99 -8.90 7.59 21.22
CA SER A 99 -7.47 7.74 21.54
C SER A 99 -6.59 6.99 20.53
N ALA A 100 -6.97 5.77 20.15
CA ALA A 100 -6.29 5.02 19.09
C ALA A 100 -6.35 5.78 17.75
N MET A 101 -7.46 6.47 17.47
CA MET A 101 -7.59 7.34 16.29
C MET A 101 -6.72 8.59 16.37
N ALA A 102 -6.65 9.24 17.53
CA ALA A 102 -5.86 10.46 17.69
C ALA A 102 -4.35 10.20 17.53
N SER A 103 -3.85 8.99 17.82
CA SER A 103 -2.45 8.63 17.51
C SER A 103 -2.15 8.58 16.01
N ILE A 104 -3.16 8.40 15.16
CA ILE A 104 -3.04 8.33 13.70
C ILE A 104 -2.83 9.72 13.12
N ASP A 105 -3.69 10.67 13.49
CA ASP A 105 -3.62 12.04 12.96
C ASP A 105 -2.32 12.77 13.37
N ASN A 106 -1.68 12.36 14.47
CA ASN A 106 -0.48 13.02 15.00
C ASN A 106 0.85 12.38 14.56
N SER A 107 0.82 11.26 13.84
CA SER A 107 2.03 10.62 13.30
C SER A 107 1.85 10.52 11.79
N PRO A 108 2.49 11.39 10.98
CA PRO A 108 2.44 11.20 9.54
C PRO A 108 2.88 9.78 9.24
N THR A 109 2.16 9.08 8.36
CA THR A 109 2.65 7.80 7.89
C THR A 109 3.96 8.07 7.18
N VAL A 110 5.06 7.54 7.70
CA VAL A 110 6.40 7.70 7.13
C VAL A 110 6.71 6.38 6.44
N MET A 111 6.97 6.43 5.13
CA MET A 111 7.49 5.25 4.43
C MET A 111 8.95 5.04 4.82
N THR A 112 9.36 3.80 4.92
CA THR A 112 10.71 3.44 5.35
C THR A 112 11.38 2.61 4.26
N ASN A 113 12.59 3.01 3.87
CA ASN A 113 13.49 2.16 3.13
C ASN A 113 14.25 1.29 4.13
N ARG A 114 14.07 -0.02 4.03
CA ARG A 114 14.84 -1.00 4.81
C ARG A 114 16.10 -1.34 4.05
N ILE A 115 17.24 -1.06 4.67
CA ILE A 115 18.56 -1.25 4.08
C ILE A 115 19.31 -2.24 4.95
N THR A 116 19.90 -3.26 4.32
CA THR A 116 20.53 -4.38 5.00
C THR A 116 21.98 -4.49 4.60
N VAL A 117 22.81 -4.98 5.52
CA VAL A 117 24.15 -5.42 5.18
C VAL A 117 24.12 -6.95 5.11
N MET A 118 24.47 -7.48 3.95
CA MET A 118 24.37 -8.91 3.64
C MET A 118 25.74 -9.49 3.30
N VAL A 119 25.93 -10.77 3.66
CA VAL A 119 27.11 -11.58 3.35
C VAL A 119 26.66 -12.94 2.83
N PRO A 120 27.53 -13.73 2.17
CA PRO A 120 27.20 -15.11 1.80
C PRO A 120 26.76 -15.92 3.02
N ALA A 121 25.73 -16.76 2.86
CA ALA A 121 25.13 -17.52 3.96
C ALA A 121 26.13 -18.46 4.66
N ASP A 122 27.10 -18.99 3.90
CA ASP A 122 28.18 -19.84 4.36
C ASP A 122 29.39 -19.07 4.95
N SER A 123 29.39 -17.74 4.88
CA SER A 123 30.46 -16.89 5.42
C SER A 123 30.60 -17.02 6.95
N SER A 124 31.83 -16.91 7.46
CA SER A 124 32.10 -16.88 8.90
C SER A 124 31.70 -15.57 9.60
N VAL A 125 31.35 -14.54 8.85
CA VAL A 125 30.92 -13.22 9.36
C VAL A 125 29.55 -13.34 10.02
N ASN A 126 29.41 -12.92 11.28
CA ASN A 126 28.12 -12.96 12.00
C ASN A 126 27.72 -11.62 12.61
N ALA A 127 28.64 -10.66 12.70
CA ALA A 127 28.38 -9.32 13.19
C ALA A 127 29.13 -8.27 12.37
N LEU A 128 28.71 -7.00 12.47
CA LEU A 128 29.40 -5.89 11.81
C LEU A 128 30.89 -5.80 12.19
N ALA A 129 31.26 -6.12 13.42
CA ALA A 129 32.65 -6.10 13.86
C ALA A 129 33.56 -7.03 13.03
N ASP A 130 33.02 -8.13 12.52
CA ASP A 130 33.75 -9.11 11.70
C ASP A 130 34.09 -8.57 10.29
N LEU A 131 33.49 -7.45 9.87
CA LEU A 131 33.78 -6.76 8.62
C LEU A 131 34.92 -5.73 8.73
N SER A 132 35.69 -5.75 9.81
CA SER A 132 36.83 -4.85 9.95
C SER A 132 37.90 -5.13 8.90
N ASN A 133 38.31 -4.10 8.15
CA ASN A 133 39.20 -4.17 6.98
C ASN A 133 38.64 -4.96 5.78
N ALA A 134 37.35 -5.26 5.78
CA ALA A 134 36.68 -5.89 4.66
C ALA A 134 36.36 -4.86 3.56
N LYS A 135 36.14 -5.36 2.33
CA LYS A 135 35.51 -4.60 1.27
C LYS A 135 34.00 -4.78 1.37
N ILE A 136 33.30 -3.65 1.35
CA ILE A 136 31.84 -3.58 1.40
C ILE A 136 31.39 -2.92 0.11
N GLY A 137 30.64 -3.65 -0.70
CA GLY A 137 30.11 -3.16 -1.96
C GLY A 137 28.80 -2.40 -1.78
N TYR A 138 28.56 -1.40 -2.61
CA TYR A 138 27.31 -0.65 -2.63
C TYR A 138 26.93 -0.23 -4.05
N GLN A 139 25.65 0.06 -4.29
CA GLN A 139 25.17 0.51 -5.58
C GLN A 139 25.17 2.06 -5.64
N GLU A 140 25.76 2.65 -6.69
CA GLU A 140 25.99 4.10 -6.81
C GLU A 140 25.04 4.85 -7.76
N GLY A 141 24.12 4.13 -8.42
CA GLY A 141 23.09 4.72 -9.28
C GLY A 141 21.81 5.01 -8.51
N ASN A 142 20.71 4.36 -8.92
CA ASN A 142 19.36 4.59 -8.38
C ASN A 142 19.17 4.43 -6.85
N ASP A 143 20.13 3.86 -6.12
CA ASP A 143 20.06 3.62 -4.68
C ASP A 143 21.20 4.28 -3.88
N ALA A 144 21.93 5.22 -4.50
CA ALA A 144 23.08 5.90 -3.90
C ALA A 144 22.78 6.56 -2.55
N ASP A 145 21.63 7.24 -2.41
CA ASP A 145 21.27 7.92 -1.16
C ASP A 145 21.11 6.96 0.02
N ASN A 146 20.51 5.80 -0.23
CA ASN A 146 20.33 4.76 0.79
C ASN A 146 21.67 4.11 1.13
N ALA A 147 22.50 3.86 0.12
CA ALA A 147 23.86 3.37 0.32
C ALA A 147 24.69 4.34 1.18
N ASN A 148 24.74 5.62 0.81
CA ASN A 148 25.47 6.67 1.52
C ASN A 148 24.98 6.83 2.96
N TYR A 149 23.66 6.81 3.19
CA TYR A 149 23.10 6.82 4.54
C TYR A 149 23.66 5.68 5.42
N VAL A 150 23.71 4.45 4.90
CA VAL A 150 24.26 3.33 5.65
C VAL A 150 25.77 3.44 5.81
N ILE A 151 26.50 3.90 4.79
CA ILE A 151 27.94 4.17 4.87
C ILE A 151 28.22 5.13 6.04
N ASP A 152 27.48 6.23 6.15
CA ASP A 152 27.63 7.18 7.26
C ASP A 152 27.38 6.52 8.63
N GLN A 153 26.35 5.68 8.74
CA GLN A 153 26.07 4.92 9.96
C GLN A 153 27.21 3.94 10.30
N LEU A 154 27.75 3.25 9.30
CA LEU A 154 28.85 2.31 9.47
C LEU A 154 30.16 3.02 9.85
N LEU A 155 30.45 4.18 9.26
CA LEU A 155 31.60 5.02 9.60
C LEU A 155 31.51 5.58 11.03
N SER A 156 30.31 5.85 11.52
CA SER A 156 30.08 6.28 12.90
C SER A 156 30.19 5.14 13.93
N ASN A 157 30.21 3.88 13.49
CA ASN A 157 30.21 2.72 14.36
C ASN A 157 31.61 2.39 14.88
N THR A 158 31.80 2.50 16.20
CA THR A 158 33.09 2.26 16.87
C THR A 158 33.57 0.81 16.88
N THR A 159 32.72 -0.14 16.48
CA THR A 159 33.07 -1.57 16.42
C THR A 159 33.62 -2.03 15.07
N LEU A 160 33.44 -1.24 14.02
CA LEU A 160 33.92 -1.53 12.67
C LEU A 160 35.22 -0.75 12.41
N VAL A 161 36.31 -1.45 12.13
CA VAL A 161 37.62 -0.81 11.94
C VAL A 161 38.01 -0.81 10.46
N ASN A 162 38.24 0.38 9.90
CA ASN A 162 38.76 0.63 8.54
C ASN A 162 38.08 -0.19 7.42
N PRO A 163 36.74 -0.17 7.27
CA PRO A 163 36.11 -0.77 6.09
C PRO A 163 36.55 -0.02 4.82
N THR A 164 36.60 -0.73 3.69
CA THR A 164 36.76 -0.13 2.37
C THR A 164 35.47 -0.29 1.57
N TYR A 165 35.10 0.72 0.78
CA TYR A 165 33.85 0.72 0.02
C TYR A 165 34.15 0.63 -1.48
N GLU A 166 33.45 -0.26 -2.17
CA GLU A 166 33.59 -0.49 -3.61
C GLU A 166 32.24 -0.23 -4.29
N SER A 167 32.22 0.64 -5.29
CA SER A 167 30.98 1.04 -5.96
C SER A 167 30.65 0.13 -7.13
N TYR A 168 29.35 -0.07 -7.34
CA TYR A 168 28.78 -0.89 -8.40
C TYR A 168 27.63 -0.16 -9.08
N THR A 169 27.52 -0.34 -10.40
CA THR A 169 26.44 0.27 -11.19
C THR A 169 25.09 -0.41 -10.97
N ASN A 170 25.08 -1.71 -10.66
CA ASN A 170 23.84 -2.47 -10.44
C ASN A 170 24.01 -3.55 -9.37
N TYR A 171 22.88 -3.94 -8.77
CA TYR A 171 22.84 -4.91 -7.69
C TYR A 171 23.18 -6.35 -8.10
N LEU A 172 22.98 -6.71 -9.37
CA LEU A 172 23.26 -8.06 -9.87
C LEU A 172 24.77 -8.33 -9.87
N THR A 173 25.56 -7.41 -10.44
CA THR A 173 27.03 -7.50 -10.46
C THR A 173 27.59 -7.49 -9.04
N LEU A 174 27.05 -6.62 -8.17
CA LEU A 174 27.42 -6.58 -6.75
C LEU A 174 27.17 -7.93 -6.06
N ALA A 175 25.96 -8.48 -6.20
CA ALA A 175 25.61 -9.77 -5.58
C ALA A 175 26.50 -10.92 -6.09
N GLN A 176 26.80 -10.96 -7.39
CA GLN A 176 27.71 -11.95 -7.98
C GLN A 176 29.14 -11.83 -7.44
N ASP A 177 29.64 -10.60 -7.30
CA ASP A 177 30.97 -10.35 -6.78
C ASP A 177 31.10 -10.72 -5.30
N VAL A 178 30.04 -10.50 -4.50
CA VAL A 178 29.97 -10.98 -3.11
C VAL A 178 29.96 -12.50 -3.02
N LEU A 179 29.17 -13.20 -3.85
CA LEU A 179 29.16 -14.66 -3.90
C LEU A 179 30.49 -15.25 -4.38
N SER A 180 31.20 -14.54 -5.26
CA SER A 180 32.53 -14.96 -5.73
C SER A 180 33.67 -14.65 -4.74
N GLY A 181 33.37 -13.91 -3.66
CA GLY A 181 34.36 -13.52 -2.65
C GLY A 181 35.30 -12.39 -3.07
N LYS A 182 34.98 -11.62 -4.12
CA LYS A 182 35.73 -10.40 -4.49
C LYS A 182 35.49 -9.26 -3.51
N VAL A 183 34.30 -9.25 -2.92
CA VAL A 183 33.83 -8.32 -1.89
C VAL A 183 33.18 -9.15 -0.79
N GLU A 184 33.40 -8.83 0.48
CA GLU A 184 32.96 -9.66 1.59
C GLU A 184 31.50 -9.40 2.00
N ALA A 185 30.98 -8.20 1.76
CA ALA A 185 29.62 -7.80 2.11
C ALA A 185 29.03 -6.82 1.09
N MET A 186 27.70 -6.75 1.01
CA MET A 186 26.99 -5.72 0.27
C MET A 186 26.04 -4.93 1.16
N ILE A 187 25.94 -3.63 0.91
CA ILE A 187 24.82 -2.80 1.35
C ILE A 187 23.70 -3.00 0.34
N PHE A 188 22.51 -3.37 0.83
CA PHE A 188 21.42 -3.83 -0.01
C PHE A 188 20.07 -3.33 0.50
N THR A 189 19.36 -2.55 -0.31
CA THR A 189 17.99 -2.11 0.02
C THR A 189 16.99 -3.21 -0.28
N SER A 190 16.21 -3.63 0.73
CA SER A 190 15.30 -4.78 0.67
C SER A 190 14.22 -4.66 -0.42
N SER A 191 13.90 -3.46 -0.87
CA SER A 191 12.95 -3.24 -1.99
C SER A 191 13.40 -3.86 -3.30
N TYR A 192 14.70 -4.06 -3.51
CA TYR A 192 15.28 -4.69 -4.70
C TYR A 192 15.41 -6.23 -4.58
N ALA A 193 15.09 -6.83 -3.42
CA ALA A 193 15.28 -8.27 -3.16
C ALA A 193 14.55 -9.15 -4.19
N SER A 194 13.27 -8.89 -4.36
CA SER A 194 12.41 -9.62 -5.30
C SER A 194 12.90 -9.52 -6.75
N THR A 195 13.40 -8.36 -7.16
CA THR A 195 13.98 -8.15 -8.49
C THR A 195 15.27 -8.96 -8.68
N LEU A 196 16.13 -9.04 -7.65
CA LEU A 196 17.31 -9.91 -7.71
C LEU A 196 16.95 -11.39 -7.69
N ASN A 197 15.90 -11.79 -6.97
CA ASN A 197 15.46 -13.19 -6.89
C ASN A 197 14.97 -13.72 -8.26
N GLU A 198 14.51 -12.84 -9.15
CA GLU A 198 14.20 -13.20 -10.55
C GLU A 198 15.46 -13.55 -11.36
N GLN A 199 16.65 -13.10 -10.94
CA GLN A 199 17.91 -13.25 -11.67
C GLN A 199 18.88 -14.24 -11.01
N ILE A 200 18.83 -14.32 -9.68
CA ILE A 200 19.65 -15.22 -8.87
C ILE A 200 18.71 -16.22 -8.21
N GLU A 201 18.68 -17.43 -8.75
CA GLU A 201 17.93 -18.54 -8.13
C GLU A 201 18.38 -18.72 -6.67
N ASP A 202 17.41 -18.87 -5.78
CA ASP A 202 17.59 -19.01 -4.34
C ASP A 202 18.37 -17.87 -3.67
N PHE A 203 18.24 -16.63 -4.16
CA PHE A 203 18.89 -15.44 -3.60
C PHE A 203 18.72 -15.38 -2.07
N ASP A 204 17.50 -15.58 -1.58
CA ASP A 204 17.15 -15.50 -0.16
C ASP A 204 17.90 -16.51 0.72
N THR A 205 18.36 -17.63 0.15
CA THR A 205 19.12 -18.66 0.88
C THR A 205 20.63 -18.50 0.76
N LYS A 206 21.08 -17.78 -0.28
CA LYS A 206 22.51 -17.57 -0.57
C LYS A 206 23.14 -16.47 0.26
N PHE A 207 22.33 -15.58 0.83
CA PHE A 207 22.78 -14.49 1.66
C PHE A 207 22.21 -14.59 3.07
N LYS A 208 22.94 -14.04 4.05
CA LYS A 208 22.44 -13.79 5.39
C LYS A 208 22.61 -12.31 5.75
N ILE A 209 21.64 -11.78 6.49
CA ILE A 209 21.64 -10.40 6.97
C ILE A 209 22.44 -10.32 8.27
N ILE A 210 23.38 -9.38 8.36
CA ILE A 210 24.19 -9.13 9.56
C ILE A 210 23.84 -7.81 10.26
N ALA A 211 23.21 -6.88 9.54
CA ALA A 211 22.70 -5.63 10.09
C ALA A 211 21.53 -5.09 9.26
N THR A 212 20.65 -4.34 9.91
CA THR A 212 19.48 -3.70 9.30
C THR A 212 19.42 -2.24 9.76
N PHE A 213 19.16 -1.35 8.81
CA PHE A 213 19.02 0.08 8.99
C PHE A 213 17.71 0.52 8.33
N ASP A 214 16.91 1.30 9.06
CA ASP A 214 15.62 1.79 8.57
C ASP A 214 15.73 3.30 8.34
N ARG A 215 15.64 3.72 7.07
CA ARG A 215 15.68 5.14 6.67
C ARG A 215 14.26 5.61 6.37
N ALA A 216 13.79 6.59 7.14
CA ALA A 216 12.54 7.28 6.89
C ALA A 216 12.64 8.12 5.59
N ASN A 217 11.68 7.95 4.70
CA ASN A 217 11.44 8.85 3.57
C ASN A 217 10.30 9.80 3.92
N SER A 218 10.47 11.08 3.61
CA SER A 218 9.37 12.03 3.69
C SER A 218 8.32 11.65 2.65
N ASN A 219 7.12 11.27 3.11
CA ASN A 219 5.98 11.13 2.22
C ASN A 219 5.57 12.53 1.74
N THR A 220 5.62 12.72 0.42
CA THR A 220 5.28 13.98 -0.24
C THR A 220 3.98 13.85 -1.04
N ALA A 221 3.30 12.69 -0.99
CA ALA A 221 1.99 12.49 -1.61
C ALA A 221 1.07 13.68 -1.36
N SER A 222 0.58 14.26 -2.45
CA SER A 222 -0.42 15.32 -2.45
C SER A 222 -1.60 14.92 -1.56
N GLN A 223 -1.93 15.76 -0.59
CA GLN A 223 -3.07 15.53 0.29
C GLN A 223 -4.33 16.06 -0.39
N SER A 224 -5.17 15.16 -0.91
CA SER A 224 -6.50 15.55 -1.40
C SER A 224 -7.37 16.08 -0.25
N THR A 225 -8.10 17.15 -0.52
CA THR A 225 -9.00 17.81 0.44
C THR A 225 -10.47 17.43 0.23
N LYS A 226 -10.77 16.48 -0.65
CA LYS A 226 -12.15 16.09 -0.99
C LYS A 226 -12.87 15.48 0.22
N ASP A 227 -14.14 15.82 0.41
CA ASP A 227 -14.96 15.16 1.44
C ASP A 227 -15.46 13.81 0.90
N ILE A 228 -14.81 12.71 1.29
CA ILE A 228 -15.14 11.34 0.84
C ILE A 228 -16.57 10.89 1.19
N SER A 229 -17.30 11.66 2.00
CA SER A 229 -18.71 11.40 2.32
C SER A 229 -19.70 12.09 1.36
N LYS A 230 -19.23 12.97 0.46
CA LYS A 230 -20.09 13.83 -0.36
C LYS A 230 -19.63 14.02 -1.79
N GLU A 231 -18.35 13.82 -2.06
CA GLU A 231 -17.75 14.08 -3.36
C GLU A 231 -17.20 12.77 -3.93
N PRO A 232 -17.33 12.52 -5.25
CA PRO A 232 -16.65 11.40 -5.88
C PRO A 232 -15.13 11.55 -5.80
N PHE A 233 -14.45 10.44 -5.51
CA PHE A 233 -13.01 10.42 -5.22
C PHE A 233 -12.35 9.12 -5.68
N THR A 234 -11.03 9.15 -5.85
CA THR A 234 -10.24 7.99 -6.25
C THR A 234 -9.42 7.42 -5.09
N ILE A 235 -9.31 6.10 -5.00
CA ILE A 235 -8.39 5.42 -4.06
C ILE A 235 -7.50 4.47 -4.84
N TYR A 236 -6.19 4.59 -4.67
CA TYR A 236 -5.25 3.57 -5.11
C TYR A 236 -4.98 2.53 -4.01
N ILE A 237 -5.24 1.26 -4.29
CA ILE A 237 -4.89 0.14 -3.42
C ILE A 237 -3.61 -0.51 -3.94
N SER A 238 -2.57 -0.47 -3.09
CA SER A 238 -1.27 -1.10 -3.31
C SER A 238 -1.12 -2.32 -2.39
N GLY A 239 -1.04 -3.52 -2.96
CA GLY A 239 -0.74 -4.74 -2.20
C GLY A 239 0.69 -5.18 -2.39
N MET A 240 1.41 -5.36 -1.28
CA MET A 240 2.77 -5.91 -1.24
C MET A 240 2.72 -7.44 -1.27
N ASP A 241 3.65 -8.07 -1.99
CA ASP A 241 3.81 -9.53 -2.05
C ASP A 241 4.60 -10.09 -0.85
N GLU A 242 4.47 -9.48 0.34
CA GLU A 242 5.27 -9.85 1.51
C GLU A 242 4.48 -9.78 2.82
N VAL A 243 4.97 -10.52 3.81
CA VAL A 243 4.57 -10.38 5.22
C VAL A 243 5.30 -9.19 5.85
N GLY A 244 4.66 -8.54 6.83
CA GLY A 244 5.27 -7.44 7.59
C GLY A 244 4.55 -6.10 7.49
N GLU A 245 5.26 -5.02 7.79
CA GLU A 245 4.70 -3.68 7.94
C GLU A 245 4.45 -3.00 6.58
N PRO A 246 3.25 -2.42 6.35
CA PRO A 246 2.92 -1.77 5.07
C PRO A 246 3.71 -0.47 4.81
N THR A 247 4.36 0.07 5.83
CA THR A 247 5.20 1.29 5.75
C THR A 247 6.55 1.02 5.07
N ILE A 248 6.97 -0.24 4.94
CA ILE A 248 8.24 -0.58 4.28
C ILE A 248 8.04 -0.48 2.76
N ASN A 249 8.93 0.21 2.06
CA ASN A 249 8.91 0.26 0.60
C ASN A 249 9.35 -1.07 0.02
N LEU A 250 8.49 -1.64 -0.84
CA LEU A 250 8.69 -2.86 -1.61
C LEU A 250 7.85 -2.73 -2.89
N ARG A 251 8.00 -3.69 -3.81
CA ARG A 251 7.17 -3.81 -5.01
C ARG A 251 5.68 -3.81 -4.71
N SER A 252 4.91 -3.22 -5.63
CA SER A 252 3.44 -3.21 -5.60
C SER A 252 2.91 -4.26 -6.59
N ASP A 253 2.55 -5.42 -6.07
CA ASP A 253 2.15 -6.57 -6.87
C ASP A 253 0.64 -6.66 -7.11
N VAL A 254 -0.13 -5.98 -6.27
CA VAL A 254 -1.55 -5.70 -6.48
C VAL A 254 -1.71 -4.21 -6.73
N ASN A 255 -2.22 -3.85 -7.91
CA ASN A 255 -2.44 -2.47 -8.32
C ASN A 255 -3.93 -2.33 -8.68
N LEU A 256 -4.73 -1.81 -7.74
CA LEU A 256 -6.17 -1.63 -7.91
C LEU A 256 -6.52 -0.16 -7.75
N LEU A 257 -7.20 0.40 -8.73
CA LEU A 257 -7.71 1.77 -8.68
C LEU A 257 -9.22 1.74 -8.45
N LEU A 258 -9.67 2.35 -7.37
CA LEU A 258 -11.07 2.49 -7.04
C LEU A 258 -11.56 3.88 -7.43
N LEU A 259 -12.64 3.92 -8.20
CA LEU A 259 -13.38 5.12 -8.52
C LEU A 259 -14.66 5.11 -7.69
N VAL A 260 -14.70 5.89 -6.61
CA VAL A 260 -15.75 5.84 -5.59
C VAL A 260 -16.70 7.02 -5.72
N ASN A 261 -18.00 6.74 -5.87
CA ASN A 261 -19.06 7.73 -5.82
C ASN A 261 -19.97 7.47 -4.58
N PRO A 262 -19.78 8.22 -3.48
CA PRO A 262 -20.55 8.03 -2.25
C PRO A 262 -22.00 8.54 -2.36
N LEU A 263 -22.34 9.32 -3.40
CA LEU A 263 -23.71 9.82 -3.59
C LEU A 263 -24.61 8.78 -4.26
N THR A 264 -24.03 7.91 -5.08
CA THR A 264 -24.73 6.84 -5.80
C THR A 264 -24.45 5.45 -5.21
N ASN A 265 -23.60 5.36 -4.16
CA ASN A 265 -23.11 4.12 -3.56
C ASN A 265 -22.55 3.17 -4.62
N HIS A 266 -21.68 3.70 -5.48
CA HIS A 266 -21.10 2.97 -6.59
C HIS A 266 -19.57 3.02 -6.56
N ILE A 267 -18.94 1.88 -6.85
CA ILE A 267 -17.49 1.73 -6.96
C ILE A 267 -17.16 1.03 -8.27
N GLU A 268 -16.37 1.68 -9.12
CA GLU A 268 -15.67 1.01 -10.21
C GLU A 268 -14.31 0.56 -9.70
N MET A 269 -13.98 -0.71 -9.93
CA MET A 269 -12.70 -1.31 -9.56
C MET A 269 -11.89 -1.58 -10.84
N VAL A 270 -10.83 -0.82 -11.05
CA VAL A 270 -9.93 -1.00 -12.19
C VAL A 270 -8.71 -1.78 -11.72
N SER A 271 -8.50 -2.97 -12.28
CA SER A 271 -7.26 -3.72 -12.06
C SER A 271 -6.23 -3.37 -13.11
N ILE A 272 -5.04 -2.99 -12.64
CA ILE A 272 -3.92 -2.61 -13.49
C ILE A 272 -2.88 -3.74 -13.42
N PRO A 273 -2.47 -4.31 -14.56
CA PRO A 273 -1.44 -5.35 -14.57
C PRO A 273 -0.15 -4.85 -13.91
N ARG A 274 0.40 -5.63 -12.97
CA ARG A 274 1.65 -5.27 -12.26
C ARG A 274 2.83 -5.08 -13.22
N ASP A 275 2.82 -5.81 -14.33
CA ASP A 275 3.86 -5.79 -15.36
C ASP A 275 3.59 -4.72 -16.42
N ALA A 276 2.56 -3.87 -16.24
CA ALA A 276 2.25 -2.78 -17.16
C ALA A 276 3.48 -1.89 -17.43
N TYR A 277 3.80 -1.67 -18.69
CA TYR A 277 4.95 -0.89 -19.12
C TYR A 277 4.59 0.59 -19.17
N VAL A 278 5.01 1.32 -18.14
CA VAL A 278 4.55 2.67 -17.82
C VAL A 278 5.74 3.60 -17.53
N PRO A 279 5.60 4.93 -17.69
CA PRO A 279 6.67 5.87 -17.34
C PRO A 279 6.98 5.85 -15.85
N ASN A 280 8.22 5.55 -15.46
CA ASN A 280 8.63 5.59 -14.04
C ASN A 280 9.11 6.99 -13.65
N THR A 281 8.34 7.71 -12.83
CA THR A 281 8.64 9.10 -12.46
C THR A 281 9.92 9.25 -11.64
N ALA A 282 10.40 8.20 -10.96
CA ALA A 282 11.67 8.21 -10.23
C ALA A 282 12.89 7.96 -11.15
N ALA A 283 12.66 7.46 -12.37
CA ALA A 283 13.72 7.15 -13.34
C ALA A 283 13.60 8.05 -14.58
N ALA A 284 13.46 9.36 -14.37
CA ALA A 284 13.32 10.37 -15.45
C ALA A 284 12.18 10.07 -16.47
N ASN A 285 11.15 9.33 -16.04
CA ASN A 285 10.04 8.82 -16.86
C ASN A 285 10.42 7.73 -17.87
N PHE A 286 11.63 7.17 -17.84
CA PHE A 286 11.94 6.02 -18.67
C PHE A 286 10.97 4.87 -18.36
N PRO A 287 10.52 4.12 -19.38
CA PRO A 287 9.56 3.05 -19.19
C PRO A 287 10.05 1.94 -18.25
N ASP A 288 9.14 1.47 -17.40
CA ASP A 288 9.39 0.44 -16.41
C ASP A 288 8.11 -0.37 -16.16
N LYS A 289 8.20 -1.47 -15.42
CA LYS A 289 7.02 -2.18 -14.91
C LYS A 289 6.38 -1.36 -13.79
N LEU A 290 5.05 -1.32 -13.75
CA LEU A 290 4.31 -0.67 -12.66
C LEU A 290 4.72 -1.19 -11.27
N THR A 291 4.92 -2.49 -11.09
CA THR A 291 5.37 -3.06 -9.80
C THR A 291 6.69 -2.48 -9.29
N HIS A 292 7.59 -2.06 -10.20
CA HIS A 292 8.88 -1.48 -9.85
C HIS A 292 8.78 -0.06 -9.31
N THR A 293 7.72 0.70 -9.61
CA THR A 293 7.57 2.05 -9.05
C THR A 293 7.40 2.02 -7.53
N GLY A 294 6.88 0.92 -6.98
CA GLY A 294 6.74 0.72 -5.54
C GLY A 294 8.07 0.66 -4.77
N ILE A 295 9.16 0.29 -5.45
CA ILE A 295 10.53 0.28 -4.89
C ILE A 295 10.93 1.68 -4.43
N TYR A 296 10.55 2.69 -5.22
CA TYR A 296 10.80 4.11 -4.96
C TYR A 296 9.73 4.75 -4.06
N GLY A 297 8.76 3.97 -3.58
CA GLY A 297 7.69 4.42 -2.71
C GLY A 297 6.34 4.59 -3.40
N ILE A 298 5.32 4.80 -2.57
CA ILE A 298 3.93 4.90 -3.02
C ILE A 298 3.71 6.15 -3.89
N ASP A 299 4.40 7.26 -3.59
CA ASP A 299 4.28 8.54 -4.29
C ASP A 299 4.69 8.43 -5.76
N THR A 300 5.76 7.67 -6.04
CA THR A 300 6.22 7.37 -7.41
C THR A 300 5.16 6.57 -8.17
N THR A 301 4.53 5.60 -7.51
CA THR A 301 3.48 4.78 -8.12
C THR A 301 2.24 5.61 -8.43
N ILE A 302 1.80 6.46 -7.50
CA ILE A 302 0.70 7.41 -7.68
C ILE A 302 0.99 8.36 -8.84
N SER A 303 2.13 9.04 -8.83
CA SER A 303 2.52 10.00 -9.87
C SER A 303 2.61 9.32 -11.25
N THR A 304 3.06 8.08 -11.29
CA THR A 304 3.10 7.26 -12.52
C THR A 304 1.68 7.00 -13.03
N MET A 305 0.75 6.55 -12.18
CA MET A 305 -0.63 6.31 -12.58
C MET A 305 -1.37 7.59 -12.99
N GLU A 306 -1.14 8.71 -12.31
CA GLU A 306 -1.72 10.01 -12.69
C GLU A 306 -1.28 10.41 -14.11
N LYS A 307 -0.01 10.13 -14.48
CA LYS A 307 0.47 10.32 -15.87
C LYS A 307 -0.14 9.33 -16.86
N VAL A 308 -0.42 8.09 -16.42
CA VAL A 308 -0.98 7.03 -17.27
C VAL A 308 -2.47 7.22 -17.54
N PHE A 309 -3.25 7.70 -16.57
CA PHE A 309 -4.71 7.84 -16.67
C PHE A 309 -5.20 9.28 -16.79
N GLY A 310 -4.37 10.27 -16.53
CA GLY A 310 -4.68 11.68 -16.77
C GLY A 310 -5.71 12.30 -15.84
N PHE A 311 -5.85 11.76 -14.63
CA PHE A 311 -6.62 12.36 -13.54
C PHE A 311 -5.89 12.15 -12.20
N PRO A 312 -6.16 13.00 -11.18
CA PRO A 312 -5.52 12.88 -9.88
C PRO A 312 -5.99 11.67 -9.08
N ILE A 313 -5.09 11.07 -8.32
CA ILE A 313 -5.39 10.02 -7.34
C ILE A 313 -5.50 10.67 -5.97
N ASP A 314 -6.72 10.72 -5.43
CA ASP A 314 -7.01 11.48 -4.21
C ASP A 314 -6.37 10.83 -2.98
N TYR A 315 -6.50 9.52 -2.87
CA TYR A 315 -6.06 8.76 -1.71
C TYR A 315 -5.41 7.43 -2.08
N TYR A 316 -4.70 6.83 -1.13
CA TYR A 316 -4.18 5.48 -1.25
C TYR A 316 -4.41 4.64 0.00
N ALA A 317 -4.40 3.32 -0.17
CA ALA A 317 -4.30 2.33 0.89
C ALA A 317 -3.26 1.29 0.49
N LYS A 318 -2.18 1.19 1.27
CA LYS A 318 -1.11 0.22 1.07
C LYS A 318 -1.19 -0.86 2.15
N VAL A 319 -1.15 -2.12 1.72
CA VAL A 319 -1.39 -3.31 2.55
C VAL A 319 -0.37 -4.41 2.26
N SER A 320 -0.08 -5.23 3.26
CA SER A 320 0.76 -6.45 3.16
C SER A 320 -0.09 -7.72 3.29
N PHE A 321 0.53 -8.89 3.23
CA PHE A 321 -0.14 -10.16 3.53
C PHE A 321 -0.71 -10.18 4.95
N THR A 322 0.09 -9.71 5.91
CA THR A 322 -0.32 -9.61 7.32
C THR A 322 -1.53 -8.69 7.45
N SER A 323 -1.57 -7.58 6.70
CA SER A 323 -2.70 -6.67 6.69
C SER A 323 -4.00 -7.35 6.27
N LEU A 324 -3.98 -8.08 5.15
CA LEU A 324 -5.17 -8.75 4.64
C LEU A 324 -5.70 -9.78 5.66
N ILE A 325 -4.81 -10.60 6.21
CA ILE A 325 -5.18 -11.63 7.19
C ILE A 325 -5.86 -10.99 8.40
N GLU A 326 -5.23 -9.99 9.01
CA GLU A 326 -5.68 -9.38 10.26
C GLU A 326 -7.00 -8.60 10.08
N ILE A 327 -7.17 -7.91 8.93
CA ILE A 327 -8.42 -7.20 8.61
C ILE A 327 -9.58 -8.19 8.46
N VAL A 328 -9.39 -9.26 7.67
CA VAL A 328 -10.43 -10.27 7.41
C VAL A 328 -10.78 -11.03 8.69
N ASP A 329 -9.79 -11.42 9.49
CA ASP A 329 -10.04 -12.13 10.75
C ASP A 329 -10.75 -11.24 11.78
N THR A 330 -10.42 -9.94 11.83
CA THR A 330 -11.12 -8.97 12.70
C THR A 330 -12.58 -8.80 12.32
N LEU A 331 -12.89 -8.87 11.01
CA LEU A 331 -14.26 -8.89 10.49
C LEU A 331 -15.01 -10.21 10.78
N GLY A 332 -14.30 -11.25 11.24
CA GLY A 332 -14.84 -12.59 11.43
C GLY A 332 -15.05 -13.33 10.11
N GLY A 333 -14.20 -13.05 9.11
CA GLY A 333 -14.27 -13.60 7.76
C GLY A 333 -15.13 -12.79 6.79
N ILE A 334 -14.90 -13.01 5.50
CA ILE A 334 -15.62 -12.40 4.37
C ILE A 334 -16.30 -13.46 3.53
N ASN A 335 -17.40 -13.13 2.85
CA ASN A 335 -17.99 -14.02 1.86
C ASN A 335 -17.35 -13.75 0.50
N ALA A 336 -17.03 -14.80 -0.23
CA ALA A 336 -16.52 -14.73 -1.60
C ALA A 336 -17.00 -15.93 -2.41
N ASN A 337 -17.29 -15.69 -3.69
CA ASN A 337 -17.55 -16.74 -4.66
C ASN A 337 -16.25 -17.22 -5.30
N VAL A 338 -15.78 -18.41 -4.91
CA VAL A 338 -14.55 -18.97 -5.45
C VAL A 338 -14.80 -19.67 -6.78
N ALA A 339 -14.06 -19.29 -7.83
CA ALA A 339 -14.35 -19.70 -9.20
C ALA A 339 -14.18 -21.22 -9.48
N VAL A 340 -13.14 -21.84 -8.94
CA VAL A 340 -12.86 -23.29 -8.98
C VAL A 340 -12.21 -23.77 -7.67
N THR A 341 -12.22 -25.08 -7.45
CA THR A 341 -11.55 -25.71 -6.32
C THR A 341 -10.04 -25.75 -6.54
N PHE A 342 -9.25 -25.32 -5.55
CA PHE A 342 -7.78 -25.38 -5.58
C PHE A 342 -7.20 -25.48 -4.16
N CYS A 343 -5.90 -25.78 -4.08
CA CYS A 343 -5.12 -25.62 -2.86
C CYS A 343 -3.93 -24.69 -3.13
N GLU A 344 -3.59 -23.86 -2.15
CA GLU A 344 -2.51 -22.88 -2.24
C GLU A 344 -1.67 -22.89 -0.94
N GLN A 345 -0.45 -22.37 -1.04
CA GLN A 345 0.45 -22.20 0.11
C GLN A 345 -0.15 -21.28 1.18
N ASP A 346 0.38 -21.41 2.40
CA ASP A 346 0.15 -20.47 3.49
C ASP A 346 0.91 -19.14 3.31
N GLU A 347 0.81 -18.26 4.29
CA GLU A 347 1.51 -16.97 4.31
C GLU A 347 3.05 -17.11 4.32
N ASN A 348 3.59 -18.27 4.71
CA ASN A 348 5.02 -18.56 4.75
C ASN A 348 5.52 -19.23 3.48
N ARG A 349 4.67 -19.32 2.44
CA ARG A 349 4.98 -19.98 1.17
C ARG A 349 5.30 -21.47 1.33
N SER A 350 4.74 -22.13 2.35
CA SER A 350 4.95 -23.56 2.59
C SER A 350 4.03 -24.42 1.71
N PHE A 351 4.61 -25.43 1.06
CA PHE A 351 3.87 -26.51 0.38
C PHE A 351 3.75 -27.78 1.25
N ALA A 352 4.13 -27.71 2.53
CA ALA A 352 3.96 -28.86 3.41
C ALA A 352 2.47 -29.24 3.50
N PRO A 353 2.11 -30.55 3.50
CA PRO A 353 0.72 -30.99 3.51
C PRO A 353 -0.14 -30.38 4.64
N GLU A 354 0.46 -30.10 5.79
CA GLU A 354 -0.15 -29.47 6.96
C GLU A 354 -0.42 -27.96 6.81
N ASP A 355 0.29 -27.29 5.91
CA ASP A 355 0.22 -25.84 5.70
C ASP A 355 -0.66 -25.47 4.49
N LEU A 356 -1.03 -26.44 3.65
CA LEU A 356 -1.86 -26.21 2.48
C LEU A 356 -3.26 -25.71 2.83
N ILE A 357 -3.68 -24.64 2.15
CA ILE A 357 -5.01 -24.04 2.28
C ILE A 357 -5.82 -24.40 1.04
N CYS A 358 -6.85 -25.24 1.23
CA CYS A 358 -7.72 -25.66 0.15
C CYS A 358 -9.07 -24.92 0.19
N LEU A 359 -9.49 -24.42 -0.97
CA LEU A 359 -10.76 -23.73 -1.18
C LEU A 359 -11.60 -24.48 -2.20
N ASN A 360 -12.90 -24.55 -1.95
CA ASN A 360 -13.84 -25.21 -2.86
C ASN A 360 -14.49 -24.18 -3.79
N GLN A 361 -14.87 -24.60 -4.99
CA GLN A 361 -15.70 -23.78 -5.87
C GLN A 361 -17.03 -23.39 -5.20
N GLY A 362 -17.44 -22.13 -5.40
CA GLY A 362 -18.71 -21.57 -4.96
C GLY A 362 -18.59 -20.58 -3.81
N GLU A 363 -19.75 -20.11 -3.35
CA GLU A 363 -19.90 -19.19 -2.22
C GLU A 363 -19.44 -19.83 -0.91
N GLN A 364 -18.49 -19.20 -0.23
CA GLN A 364 -18.06 -19.62 1.10
C GLN A 364 -17.54 -18.43 1.92
N THR A 365 -17.50 -18.59 3.24
CA THR A 365 -16.89 -17.62 4.14
C THR A 365 -15.40 -17.94 4.28
N LEU A 366 -14.55 -16.99 3.89
CA LEU A 366 -13.10 -17.06 3.97
C LEU A 366 -12.61 -16.34 5.23
N ASN A 367 -11.76 -17.01 6.01
CA ASN A 367 -10.91 -16.36 7.01
C ASN A 367 -9.71 -15.65 6.35
N GLY A 368 -8.87 -14.98 7.14
CA GLY A 368 -7.75 -14.18 6.64
C GLY A 368 -6.75 -14.97 5.80
N LYS A 369 -6.33 -16.15 6.28
CA LYS A 369 -5.42 -17.04 5.54
C LYS A 369 -6.04 -17.56 4.24
N GLN A 370 -7.31 -17.93 4.28
CA GLN A 370 -8.07 -18.35 3.10
C GLN A 370 -8.24 -17.24 2.07
N ALA A 371 -8.51 -16.01 2.51
CA ALA A 371 -8.58 -14.84 1.63
C ALA A 371 -7.22 -14.57 0.99
N LEU A 372 -6.11 -14.67 1.74
CA LEU A 372 -4.77 -14.53 1.19
C LEU A 372 -4.45 -15.61 0.16
N ALA A 373 -4.75 -16.88 0.46
CA ALA A 373 -4.61 -17.99 -0.47
C ALA A 373 -5.40 -17.72 -1.77
N TYR A 374 -6.63 -17.20 -1.66
CA TYR A 374 -7.43 -16.85 -2.82
C TYR A 374 -6.84 -15.69 -3.65
N ALA A 375 -6.33 -14.64 -3.00
CA ALA A 375 -5.70 -13.50 -3.67
C ALA A 375 -4.40 -13.85 -4.42
N ARG A 376 -3.71 -14.92 -4.01
CA ARG A 376 -2.39 -15.32 -4.52
C ARG A 376 -2.45 -16.41 -5.58
N HIS A 377 -3.53 -17.16 -5.64
CA HIS A 377 -3.60 -18.33 -6.50
C HIS A 377 -3.57 -17.96 -8.00
N ARG A 378 -2.63 -18.55 -8.74
CA ARG A 378 -2.45 -18.34 -10.20
C ARG A 378 -2.56 -19.62 -11.03
N LYS A 379 -2.12 -20.76 -10.46
CA LYS A 379 -1.80 -21.98 -11.22
C LYS A 379 -2.96 -22.53 -12.06
N SER A 380 -4.20 -22.42 -11.57
CA SER A 380 -5.36 -23.02 -12.24
C SER A 380 -6.07 -22.08 -13.21
N TYR A 381 -5.69 -20.78 -13.25
CA TYR A 381 -6.50 -19.77 -13.93
C TYR A 381 -5.74 -18.76 -14.79
N GLY A 382 -4.51 -18.37 -14.41
CA GLY A 382 -3.83 -17.23 -15.05
C GLY A 382 -3.97 -15.92 -14.25
N ASP A 383 -3.44 -14.82 -14.80
CA ASP A 383 -3.34 -13.55 -14.07
C ASP A 383 -4.67 -12.78 -13.98
N ILE A 384 -5.57 -12.92 -14.96
CA ILE A 384 -6.86 -12.21 -14.98
C ILE A 384 -7.73 -12.68 -13.82
N GLU A 385 -7.88 -13.98 -13.64
CA GLU A 385 -8.70 -14.55 -12.58
C GLU A 385 -8.12 -14.29 -11.19
N ARG A 386 -6.78 -14.16 -11.07
CA ARG A 386 -6.16 -13.65 -9.85
C ARG A 386 -6.63 -12.23 -9.54
N THR A 387 -6.67 -11.34 -10.54
CA THR A 387 -7.19 -9.98 -10.34
C THR A 387 -8.68 -9.97 -9.98
N MET A 388 -9.47 -10.88 -10.58
CA MET A 388 -10.88 -11.05 -10.21
C MET A 388 -11.04 -11.52 -8.75
N ALA A 389 -10.20 -12.46 -8.29
CA ALA A 389 -10.21 -12.92 -6.90
C ALA A 389 -9.90 -11.76 -5.94
N GLN A 390 -8.92 -10.90 -6.28
CA GLN A 390 -8.58 -9.72 -5.48
C GLN A 390 -9.75 -8.72 -5.41
N GLN A 391 -10.41 -8.44 -6.52
CA GLN A 391 -11.61 -7.59 -6.54
C GLN A 391 -12.78 -8.19 -5.76
N GLU A 392 -12.99 -9.51 -5.85
CA GLU A 392 -14.03 -10.21 -5.08
C GLU A 392 -13.73 -10.16 -3.57
N ILE A 393 -12.45 -10.23 -3.16
CA ILE A 393 -12.03 -10.03 -1.77
C ILE A 393 -12.31 -8.59 -1.31
N ILE A 394 -11.95 -7.58 -2.09
CA ILE A 394 -12.23 -6.16 -1.75
C ILE A 394 -13.73 -5.92 -1.60
N LYS A 395 -14.54 -6.42 -2.54
CA LYS A 395 -16.00 -6.38 -2.48
C LYS A 395 -16.53 -7.11 -1.24
N GLY A 396 -15.98 -8.28 -0.91
CA GLY A 396 -16.31 -9.04 0.29
C GLY A 396 -16.01 -8.26 1.57
N ILE A 397 -14.86 -7.59 1.64
CA ILE A 397 -14.47 -6.71 2.75
C ILE A 397 -15.44 -5.54 2.89
N ILE A 398 -15.71 -4.80 1.80
CA ILE A 398 -16.61 -3.65 1.82
C ILE A 398 -18.02 -4.06 2.26
N ASN A 399 -18.58 -5.11 1.66
CA ASN A 399 -19.90 -5.64 2.05
C ASN A 399 -19.92 -6.08 3.52
N LYS A 400 -18.84 -6.70 4.00
CA LYS A 400 -18.75 -7.16 5.40
C LYS A 400 -18.68 -5.98 6.36
N VAL A 401 -17.87 -4.95 6.07
CA VAL A 401 -17.75 -3.73 6.89
C VAL A 401 -19.11 -3.01 7.00
N LEU A 402 -19.85 -2.91 5.89
CA LEU A 402 -21.14 -2.23 5.83
C LEU A 402 -22.31 -3.06 6.38
N SER A 403 -22.08 -4.33 6.70
CA SER A 403 -23.10 -5.19 7.30
C SER A 403 -23.39 -4.82 8.76
N ALA A 404 -24.55 -5.25 9.28
CA ALA A 404 -24.91 -5.05 10.69
C ALA A 404 -23.86 -5.63 11.67
N ASP A 405 -23.26 -6.78 11.33
CA ASP A 405 -22.17 -7.37 12.12
C ASP A 405 -20.87 -6.58 11.98
N GLY A 406 -20.57 -6.08 10.77
CA GLY A 406 -19.38 -5.28 10.46
C GLY A 406 -19.34 -3.95 11.20
N ILE A 407 -20.47 -3.25 11.29
CA ILE A 407 -20.58 -1.97 12.03
C ILE A 407 -20.13 -2.12 13.49
N ASN A 408 -20.40 -3.28 14.13
CA ASN A 408 -19.94 -3.56 15.48
C ASN A 408 -18.41 -3.81 15.56
N LYS A 409 -17.76 -4.16 14.45
CA LYS A 409 -16.32 -4.40 14.33
C LYS A 409 -15.53 -3.17 13.93
N VAL A 410 -16.19 -2.16 13.36
CA VAL A 410 -15.58 -0.88 12.94
C VAL A 410 -14.65 -0.28 14.02
N PRO A 411 -15.02 -0.20 15.31
CA PRO A 411 -14.11 0.34 16.33
C PRO A 411 -12.82 -0.47 16.48
N THR A 412 -12.89 -1.80 16.36
CA THR A 412 -11.71 -2.69 16.41
C THR A 412 -10.86 -2.56 15.15
N LEU A 413 -11.49 -2.42 13.98
CA LEU A 413 -10.78 -2.15 12.73
C LEU A 413 -10.00 -0.84 12.78
N LEU A 414 -10.59 0.20 13.37
CA LEU A 414 -9.95 1.50 13.52
C LEU A 414 -8.81 1.47 14.55
N GLU A 415 -8.84 0.54 15.52
CA GLU A 415 -7.75 0.30 16.47
C GLU A 415 -6.54 -0.37 15.78
N ILE A 416 -6.77 -1.34 14.89
CA ILE A 416 -5.68 -2.07 14.22
C ILE A 416 -5.22 -1.41 12.92
N GLY A 417 -6.06 -0.57 12.31
CA GLY A 417 -5.83 0.08 11.02
C GLY A 417 -4.44 0.70 10.87
N PRO A 418 -3.94 1.50 11.83
CA PRO A 418 -2.63 2.17 11.71
C PRO A 418 -1.45 1.23 11.62
N LYS A 419 -1.58 0.02 12.18
CA LYS A 419 -0.54 -1.00 12.16
C LYS A 419 -0.50 -1.75 10.83
N TYR A 420 -1.65 -1.89 10.18
CA TYR A 420 -1.84 -2.79 9.05
C TYR A 420 -2.22 -2.08 7.75
N VAL A 421 -2.57 -0.81 7.77
CA VAL A 421 -2.90 -0.04 6.57
C VAL A 421 -2.11 1.26 6.61
N SER A 422 -1.28 1.45 5.58
CA SER A 422 -0.65 2.73 5.34
C SER A 422 -1.54 3.54 4.40
N THR A 423 -1.96 4.74 4.79
CA THR A 423 -2.92 5.55 4.02
C THR A 423 -2.73 7.04 4.25
N ASN A 424 -3.06 7.86 3.25
CA ASN A 424 -3.16 9.32 3.39
C ASN A 424 -4.60 9.81 3.64
N ILE A 425 -5.59 8.92 3.84
CA ILE A 425 -6.96 9.33 4.18
C ILE A 425 -6.97 9.85 5.63
N PRO A 426 -7.29 11.14 5.86
CA PRO A 426 -7.39 11.67 7.22
C PRO A 426 -8.48 10.95 8.00
N MET A 427 -8.23 10.68 9.29
CA MET A 427 -9.15 9.89 10.11
C MET A 427 -10.52 10.58 10.27
N ASP A 428 -10.55 11.91 10.26
CA ASP A 428 -11.78 12.70 10.28
C ASP A 428 -12.67 12.46 9.03
N LEU A 429 -12.07 12.19 7.86
CA LEU A 429 -12.80 11.81 6.66
C LEU A 429 -13.44 10.43 6.82
N VAL A 430 -12.68 9.47 7.36
CA VAL A 430 -13.17 8.10 7.64
C VAL A 430 -14.36 8.15 8.62
N LYS A 431 -14.27 8.94 9.69
CA LYS A 431 -15.37 9.15 10.64
C LYS A 431 -16.61 9.72 9.98
N ARG A 432 -16.45 10.71 9.09
CA ARG A 432 -17.56 11.28 8.31
C ARG A 432 -18.22 10.26 7.39
N LEU A 433 -17.44 9.45 6.70
CA LEU A 433 -17.97 8.38 5.85
C LEU A 433 -18.77 7.38 6.69
N ILE A 434 -18.21 6.87 7.79
CA ILE A 434 -18.90 5.92 8.68
C ILE A 434 -20.21 6.51 9.21
N LYS A 435 -20.20 7.79 9.58
CA LYS A 435 -21.40 8.50 10.02
C LYS A 435 -22.45 8.59 8.91
N SER A 436 -22.03 8.88 7.68
CA SER A 436 -22.92 8.93 6.50
C SER A 436 -23.55 7.57 6.22
N GLU A 437 -22.74 6.51 6.19
CA GLU A 437 -23.23 5.13 5.98
C GLU A 437 -24.17 4.67 7.09
N ALA A 438 -23.91 5.08 8.34
CA ALA A 438 -24.78 4.78 9.46
C ALA A 438 -26.10 5.57 9.42
N GLU A 439 -26.16 6.73 8.75
CA GLU A 439 -27.39 7.51 8.57
C GLU A 439 -28.37 6.82 7.63
N GLU A 440 -27.87 6.30 6.51
CA GLU A 440 -28.66 5.65 5.47
C GLU A 440 -27.93 4.41 4.94
N ILE A 441 -28.15 3.26 5.58
CA ILE A 441 -27.56 1.99 5.13
C ILE A 441 -28.17 1.61 3.77
N GLN A 442 -27.38 1.76 2.71
CA GLN A 442 -27.72 1.38 1.35
C GLN A 442 -26.69 0.38 0.84
N PRO A 443 -27.11 -0.60 0.02
CA PRO A 443 -26.16 -1.51 -0.61
C PRO A 443 -25.30 -0.74 -1.61
N TRP A 444 -24.00 -1.02 -1.60
CA TRP A 444 -23.10 -0.52 -2.62
C TRP A 444 -23.13 -1.40 -3.85
N THR A 445 -23.01 -0.78 -5.02
CA THR A 445 -22.88 -1.45 -6.31
C THR A 445 -21.44 -1.42 -6.76
N PHE A 446 -21.02 -2.47 -7.45
CA PHE A 446 -19.64 -2.67 -7.87
C PHE A 446 -19.62 -3.04 -9.35
N GLU A 447 -18.73 -2.41 -10.09
CA GLU A 447 -18.38 -2.80 -11.45
C GLU A 447 -16.85 -2.97 -11.53
N THR A 448 -16.40 -3.95 -12.33
CA THR A 448 -14.99 -4.31 -12.45
C THR A 448 -14.53 -4.07 -13.88
N LEU A 449 -13.35 -3.45 -14.02
CA LEU A 449 -12.70 -3.24 -15.30
C LEU A 449 -11.32 -3.89 -15.27
N HIS A 450 -11.02 -4.64 -16.32
CA HIS A 450 -9.74 -5.30 -16.54
C HIS A 450 -9.10 -4.74 -17.82
N MET A 451 -7.80 -4.44 -17.77
CA MET A 451 -7.06 -3.92 -18.92
C MET A 451 -6.53 -5.07 -19.78
N GLU A 452 -7.40 -5.72 -20.55
CA GLU A 452 -7.12 -6.98 -21.25
C GLU A 452 -6.76 -6.83 -22.73
N ASN A 453 -6.94 -5.63 -23.33
CA ASN A 453 -6.69 -5.44 -24.76
C ASN A 453 -5.20 -5.17 -25.09
N GLY A 454 -4.32 -5.34 -24.10
CA GLY A 454 -2.87 -5.22 -24.21
C GLY A 454 -2.20 -6.53 -24.66
N TYR A 455 -0.87 -6.56 -24.63
CA TYR A 455 -0.11 -7.79 -24.84
C TYR A 455 1.24 -7.75 -24.12
N SER A 456 1.78 -8.92 -23.80
CA SER A 456 3.10 -9.04 -23.18
C SER A 456 4.21 -9.15 -24.21
N ASP A 457 5.36 -8.54 -23.92
CA ASP A 457 6.56 -8.56 -24.76
C ASP A 457 7.82 -8.39 -23.89
N MET A 458 9.01 -8.59 -24.47
CA MET A 458 10.27 -8.51 -23.74
C MET A 458 10.96 -7.17 -24.00
N TYR A 459 10.95 -6.28 -22.99
CA TYR A 459 11.62 -4.98 -23.07
C TYR A 459 12.46 -4.70 -21.81
N PRO A 460 13.60 -3.99 -21.92
CA PRO A 460 14.37 -3.53 -20.78
C PRO A 460 13.59 -2.52 -19.95
N THR A 461 13.93 -2.43 -18.69
CA THR A 461 13.26 -1.55 -17.73
C THR A 461 14.23 -0.57 -17.10
N ALA A 462 13.77 0.64 -16.83
CA ALA A 462 14.62 1.69 -16.27
C ALA A 462 15.30 1.28 -14.95
N SER A 463 14.61 0.52 -14.11
CA SER A 463 15.14 -0.01 -12.85
C SER A 463 16.17 -1.11 -12.99
N MET A 464 16.19 -1.88 -14.09
CA MET A 464 17.07 -3.04 -14.27
C MET A 464 18.16 -2.84 -15.33
N GLY A 465 18.08 -1.76 -16.11
CA GLY A 465 19.04 -1.45 -17.16
C GLY A 465 18.72 -2.10 -18.50
N ALA A 466 19.49 -1.72 -19.53
CA ALA A 466 19.25 -2.10 -20.92
C ALA A 466 19.58 -3.58 -21.25
N ASP A 467 20.51 -4.17 -20.50
CA ASP A 467 21.11 -5.47 -20.85
C ASP A 467 20.18 -6.67 -20.56
N LEU A 468 19.09 -6.46 -19.83
CA LEU A 468 18.19 -7.49 -19.36
C LEU A 468 16.73 -7.15 -19.67
N PRO A 469 16.22 -7.54 -20.86
CA PRO A 469 14.81 -7.38 -21.15
C PRO A 469 13.97 -8.29 -20.24
N LEU A 470 12.87 -7.74 -19.73
CA LEU A 470 11.89 -8.47 -18.90
C LEU A 470 10.57 -8.58 -19.64
N SER A 471 9.75 -9.55 -19.25
CA SER A 471 8.37 -9.64 -19.71
C SER A 471 7.57 -8.47 -19.14
N VAL A 472 7.13 -7.55 -20.00
CA VAL A 472 6.31 -6.38 -19.66
C VAL A 472 4.99 -6.45 -20.41
N TYR A 473 3.95 -5.81 -19.88
CA TYR A 473 2.62 -5.74 -20.48
C TYR A 473 2.36 -4.36 -21.11
N ILE A 474 2.22 -4.31 -22.42
CA ILE A 474 1.97 -3.06 -23.15
C ILE A 474 0.48 -2.73 -23.07
N LEU A 475 0.15 -1.56 -22.50
CA LEU A 475 -1.23 -1.13 -22.31
C LEU A 475 -1.89 -0.71 -23.63
N ASN A 476 -3.18 -1.05 -23.76
CA ASN A 476 -4.01 -0.59 -24.85
C ASN A 476 -4.54 0.83 -24.56
N ARG A 477 -4.51 1.69 -25.58
CA ARG A 477 -4.99 3.08 -25.45
C ARG A 477 -6.49 3.16 -25.17
N GLU A 478 -7.29 2.25 -25.71
CA GLU A 478 -8.75 2.25 -25.50
C GLU A 478 -9.12 1.80 -24.08
N ASP A 479 -8.34 0.91 -23.46
CA ASP A 479 -8.55 0.53 -22.06
C ASP A 479 -8.33 1.73 -21.14
N VAL A 480 -7.23 2.48 -21.34
CA VAL A 480 -6.95 3.71 -20.59
C VAL A 480 -8.02 4.77 -20.83
N ARG A 481 -8.48 4.95 -22.07
CA ARG A 481 -9.60 5.84 -22.38
C ARG A 481 -10.89 5.45 -21.69
N THR A 482 -11.14 4.15 -21.57
CA THR A 482 -12.32 3.63 -20.86
C THR A 482 -12.24 3.94 -19.37
N VAL A 483 -11.07 3.76 -18.74
CA VAL A 483 -10.82 4.17 -17.34
C VAL A 483 -11.06 5.68 -17.17
N TYR A 484 -10.51 6.50 -18.06
CA TYR A 484 -10.70 7.95 -18.03
C TYR A 484 -12.18 8.35 -18.17
N ARG A 485 -12.92 7.71 -19.08
CA ARG A 485 -14.36 7.92 -19.26
C ARG A 485 -15.14 7.55 -17.99
N LYS A 486 -14.83 6.41 -17.38
CA LYS A 486 -15.44 5.98 -16.10
C LYS A 486 -15.17 7.01 -15.00
N TYR A 487 -13.95 7.56 -14.92
CA TYR A 487 -13.63 8.64 -13.99
C TYR A 487 -14.51 9.89 -14.20
N LEU A 488 -14.68 10.35 -15.44
CA LEU A 488 -15.55 11.50 -15.73
C LEU A 488 -17.01 11.22 -15.36
N GLN A 489 -17.50 10.01 -15.67
CA GLN A 489 -18.87 9.59 -15.37
C GLN A 489 -19.19 9.61 -13.87
N MET A 490 -18.20 9.50 -12.98
CA MET A 490 -18.43 9.62 -11.54
C MET A 490 -19.02 10.98 -11.14
N PHE A 491 -18.68 12.03 -11.89
CA PHE A 491 -19.12 13.40 -11.60
C PHE A 491 -20.41 13.76 -12.33
N GLU A 492 -20.85 12.93 -13.26
CA GLU A 492 -22.08 13.10 -14.00
C GLU A 492 -23.25 12.58 -13.17
N THR A 493 -24.12 13.48 -12.72
CA THR A 493 -25.42 13.07 -12.17
C THR A 493 -26.39 12.87 -13.33
N MET A 494 -26.84 11.63 -13.54
CA MET A 494 -27.83 11.35 -14.58
C MET A 494 -29.14 12.07 -14.25
N LYS A 495 -29.38 13.18 -14.91
CA LYS A 495 -30.64 13.92 -14.81
C LYS A 495 -31.68 13.25 -15.70
N LEU A 496 -32.44 12.32 -15.11
CA LEU A 496 -33.50 11.56 -15.80
C LEU A 496 -34.52 12.42 -16.57
N ASN A 497 -34.74 13.67 -16.14
CA ASN A 497 -35.62 14.62 -16.83
C ASN A 497 -34.99 15.28 -18.06
N GLU A 498 -33.66 15.25 -18.18
CA GLU A 498 -32.87 15.73 -19.33
C GLU A 498 -32.40 14.56 -20.22
N PHE A 499 -32.62 13.30 -19.80
CA PHE A 499 -32.25 12.12 -20.57
C PHE A 499 -33.02 12.05 -21.88
N ALA A 500 -32.29 12.06 -22.99
CA ALA A 500 -32.79 11.76 -24.32
C ALA A 500 -31.92 10.65 -24.93
N PHE A 501 -32.52 9.54 -25.34
CA PHE A 501 -31.80 8.49 -26.05
C PHE A 501 -31.42 9.00 -27.45
N ARG A 502 -30.16 9.36 -27.63
CA ARG A 502 -29.60 9.94 -28.85
C ARG A 502 -28.67 8.95 -29.53
N LEU A 503 -29.08 8.46 -30.70
CA LEU A 503 -28.27 7.55 -31.52
C LEU A 503 -27.02 8.23 -32.10
N ASP A 504 -27.05 9.56 -32.24
CA ASP A 504 -25.96 10.39 -32.74
C ASP A 504 -24.87 10.69 -31.70
N ASP A 505 -25.12 10.31 -30.43
CA ASP A 505 -24.26 10.55 -29.27
C ASP A 505 -23.73 9.23 -28.66
N LEU A 506 -23.92 8.10 -29.35
CA LEU A 506 -23.47 6.78 -28.87
C LEU A 506 -21.95 6.62 -28.85
N SER A 507 -21.22 7.55 -29.45
CA SER A 507 -19.78 7.45 -29.67
C SER A 507 -19.06 8.75 -29.36
N ASP A 508 -19.59 9.61 -28.49
CA ASP A 508 -18.94 10.90 -28.19
C ASP A 508 -17.50 10.61 -27.71
N PRO A 509 -16.48 10.96 -28.52
CA PRO A 509 -15.13 10.55 -28.22
C PRO A 509 -14.65 11.43 -27.08
N VAL A 510 -14.70 10.89 -25.86
CA VAL A 510 -14.05 11.52 -24.72
C VAL A 510 -12.58 11.71 -25.07
N GLU A 511 -12.16 12.96 -25.22
CA GLU A 511 -10.79 13.31 -25.56
C GLU A 511 -9.90 13.02 -24.35
N TYR A 512 -8.98 12.08 -24.53
CA TYR A 512 -8.03 11.69 -23.48
C TYR A 512 -6.93 12.75 -23.38
N PRO A 513 -6.74 13.40 -22.21
CA PRO A 513 -6.00 14.66 -22.11
C PRO A 513 -4.47 14.52 -22.17
N LEU A 514 -3.92 13.31 -22.09
CA LEU A 514 -2.49 13.09 -21.86
C LEU A 514 -1.84 12.09 -22.81
N GLU A 515 -1.13 12.55 -23.83
CA GLU A 515 -0.13 11.72 -24.51
C GLU A 515 1.25 11.99 -23.90
N SER A 516 1.64 11.18 -22.89
CA SER A 516 3.03 11.20 -22.40
C SER A 516 3.95 10.69 -23.52
N PRO A 517 5.06 11.39 -23.84
CA PRO A 517 6.01 10.91 -24.85
C PRO A 517 6.63 9.57 -24.44
N TYR A 518 6.75 9.33 -23.13
CA TYR A 518 7.26 8.13 -22.47
C TYR A 518 6.25 6.97 -22.38
N MET A 519 4.99 7.17 -22.80
CA MET A 519 4.04 6.05 -22.90
C MET A 519 4.20 5.31 -24.23
N LEU A 520 4.29 3.99 -24.13
CA LEU A 520 4.36 3.04 -25.23
C LEU A 520 3.06 2.27 -25.32
N TRP A 521 2.28 2.56 -26.35
CA TRP A 521 0.96 1.97 -26.57
C TRP A 521 1.09 0.76 -27.51
N THR A 522 0.12 -0.14 -27.45
CA THR A 522 0.05 -1.29 -28.36
C THR A 522 0.07 -0.91 -29.85
N ASP A 523 -0.39 0.29 -30.20
CA ASP A 523 -0.44 0.78 -31.58
C ASP A 523 0.84 1.50 -32.06
N ASN A 524 1.78 1.82 -31.16
CA ASN A 524 2.97 2.58 -31.52
C ASN A 524 4.31 2.08 -30.96
N VAL A 525 4.29 1.06 -30.09
CA VAL A 525 5.50 0.57 -29.40
C VAL A 525 6.62 0.21 -30.36
N THR A 526 6.33 -0.50 -31.45
CA THR A 526 7.34 -0.89 -32.47
C THR A 526 8.07 0.30 -33.10
N THR A 527 7.41 1.45 -33.21
CA THR A 527 8.00 2.67 -33.80
C THR A 527 8.72 3.55 -32.79
N LYS A 528 8.24 3.57 -31.54
CA LYS A 528 8.77 4.43 -30.48
C LYS A 528 9.87 3.79 -29.65
N ILE A 529 9.91 2.45 -29.55
CA ILE A 529 10.87 1.74 -28.70
C ILE A 529 12.34 2.09 -29.06
N TYR A 530 12.62 2.30 -30.35
CA TYR A 530 13.94 2.71 -30.83
C TYR A 530 14.39 4.08 -30.30
N GLN A 531 13.46 5.01 -30.06
CA GLN A 531 13.80 6.33 -29.50
C GLN A 531 14.28 6.21 -28.05
N PHE A 532 13.79 5.21 -27.30
CA PHE A 532 14.20 4.95 -25.93
C PHE A 532 15.54 4.22 -25.85
N TYR A 533 15.84 3.30 -26.77
CA TYR A 533 17.14 2.62 -26.82
C TYR A 533 18.27 3.46 -27.39
N SER A 534 17.97 4.56 -28.09
CA SER A 534 18.98 5.47 -28.62
C SER A 534 19.36 6.61 -27.66
N LEU A 535 18.70 6.70 -26.50
CA LEU A 535 19.07 7.64 -25.44
C LEU A 535 20.02 6.92 -24.49
N GLU A 536 21.23 7.45 -24.33
CA GLU A 536 22.07 7.07 -23.18
C GLU A 536 21.27 7.35 -21.90
N TYR A 537 21.19 6.36 -21.00
CA TYR A 537 20.63 6.57 -19.67
C TYR A 537 21.40 7.73 -19.04
N PRO A 538 20.75 8.82 -18.61
CA PRO A 538 21.46 9.89 -17.94
C PRO A 538 22.04 9.33 -16.64
N GLU A 539 23.36 9.46 -16.46
CA GLU A 539 23.95 9.46 -15.13
C GLU A 539 23.19 10.52 -14.32
N THR A 540 22.62 10.12 -13.19
CA THR A 540 21.86 11.03 -12.34
C THR A 540 22.81 12.07 -11.77
N GLU A 541 22.80 13.27 -12.36
CA GLU A 541 23.41 14.46 -11.75
C GLU A 541 22.75 14.68 -10.38
N PRO A 542 23.53 14.91 -9.31
CA PRO A 542 23.00 15.11 -7.98
C PRO A 542 22.06 16.33 -7.96
N SER A 543 20.98 16.22 -7.18
CA SER A 543 20.04 17.32 -6.95
C SER A 543 20.79 18.53 -6.40
N GLU A 544 20.77 19.64 -7.15
CA GLU A 544 21.14 20.96 -6.63
C GLU A 544 20.11 21.38 -5.59
N ASP A 545 20.32 20.98 -4.34
CA ASP A 545 19.61 21.55 -3.20
C ASP A 545 20.34 22.82 -2.70
N GLU A 546 19.53 23.87 -2.59
CA GLU A 546 19.71 25.10 -1.81
C GLU A 546 20.83 26.07 -2.22
N GLU A 547 20.44 27.09 -2.99
CA GLU A 547 21.11 28.40 -3.01
C GLU A 547 21.32 28.90 -1.56
N ASN A 548 22.57 28.82 -1.12
CA ASN A 548 23.08 29.53 0.03
C ASN A 548 22.93 31.05 -0.22
N PRO A 549 22.22 31.83 0.62
CA PRO A 549 22.07 33.26 0.38
C PRO A 549 23.36 33.96 0.84
N GLU A 550 24.37 33.99 -0.03
CA GLU A 550 25.49 34.90 0.15
C GLU A 550 25.02 36.33 -0.19
N GLY A 551 25.10 37.20 0.81
CA GLY A 551 24.60 38.56 0.77
C GLY A 551 25.21 39.40 -0.35
N GLU A 552 24.36 40.23 -0.96
CA GLU A 552 24.75 41.35 -1.82
C GLU A 552 25.85 42.20 -1.15
N ILE A 553 27.00 42.30 -1.81
CA ILE A 553 28.01 43.31 -1.51
C ILE A 553 27.85 44.45 -2.52
N ASP A 554 27.43 45.60 -2.00
CA ASP A 554 27.30 46.90 -2.68
C ASP A 554 28.66 47.37 -3.26
N PRO A 555 28.76 47.76 -4.55
CA PRO A 555 30.01 48.20 -5.17
C PRO A 555 30.59 49.55 -4.71
N ASN A 556 30.10 50.20 -3.64
CA ASN A 556 30.51 51.56 -3.26
C ASN A 556 30.96 51.75 -1.80
N ASP A 557 31.89 50.92 -1.29
CA ASP A 557 32.61 51.25 -0.05
C ASP A 557 34.14 51.22 -0.23
N PRO A 558 34.85 52.36 -0.07
CA PRO A 558 36.28 52.43 -0.27
C PRO A 558 37.02 52.50 1.07
N GLU A 559 37.46 51.38 1.67
CA GLU A 559 38.48 51.43 2.75
C GLU A 559 39.13 50.07 3.05
N GLY A 560 40.48 50.00 2.90
CA GLY A 560 41.52 49.11 3.49
C GLY A 560 41.25 47.63 3.80
N GLU A 561 42.16 46.65 3.75
CA GLU A 561 43.63 46.61 3.70
C GLU A 561 44.06 45.23 3.14
N LYS A 562 45.19 45.15 2.42
CA LYS A 562 45.97 43.91 2.14
C LYS A 562 46.73 43.50 3.41
N PRO A 563 47.10 42.21 3.69
CA PRO A 563 47.99 41.36 2.86
C PRO A 563 47.63 39.83 2.97
N ASN A 564 48.27 38.83 2.36
CA ASN A 564 49.66 38.61 1.94
C ASN A 564 49.70 37.37 1.01
N GLU A 565 50.61 37.39 0.02
CA GLU A 565 50.91 36.28 -0.88
C GLU A 565 51.81 35.23 -0.20
N ASP A 566 51.58 33.94 -0.45
CA ASP A 566 52.60 32.89 -0.29
C ASP A 566 52.84 32.19 -1.64
N PRO A 567 54.06 32.27 -2.22
CA PRO A 567 54.40 31.75 -3.52
C PRO A 567 55.00 30.35 -3.40
N ASN A 568 54.25 29.31 -3.78
CA ASN A 568 54.85 28.01 -4.15
C ASN A 568 53.88 27.16 -4.98
N MET A 569 53.94 27.35 -6.29
CA MET A 569 53.36 26.45 -7.29
C MET A 569 54.48 26.13 -8.29
N PRO A 570 54.85 24.85 -8.51
CA PRO A 570 55.66 24.49 -9.66
C PRO A 570 54.77 24.09 -10.85
N ASP A 571 55.19 24.59 -12.01
CA ASP A 571 54.59 24.45 -13.33
C ASP A 571 54.32 23.01 -13.80
N HIS A 572 53.24 22.87 -14.57
CA HIS A 572 52.99 21.78 -15.51
C HIS A 572 54.07 21.69 -16.60
N PRO A 573 54.35 20.47 -17.09
CA PRO A 573 54.73 20.30 -18.48
C PRO A 573 53.78 19.35 -19.23
N GLY A 574 53.14 19.92 -20.26
CA GLY A 574 53.09 19.40 -21.64
C GLY A 574 52.51 18.00 -21.92
N GLU A 575 51.44 17.99 -22.73
CA GLU A 575 51.01 16.86 -23.56
C GLU A 575 52.15 16.20 -24.33
N PRO A 576 51.97 14.90 -24.66
CA PRO A 576 52.27 14.47 -26.02
C PRO A 576 51.16 13.61 -26.65
N SER A 577 50.72 14.08 -27.82
CA SER A 577 50.36 13.36 -29.05
C SER A 577 50.09 11.84 -29.03
N ASP A 578 48.85 11.53 -29.40
CA ASP A 578 48.28 10.39 -30.15
C ASP A 578 49.24 9.46 -30.94
N PRO A 579 49.00 8.14 -30.89
CA PRO A 579 49.24 7.26 -32.03
C PRO A 579 48.00 6.40 -32.41
N THR A 580 47.45 6.71 -33.59
CA THR A 580 46.90 5.80 -34.62
C THR A 580 46.66 4.32 -34.23
N ASP A 581 45.38 3.93 -34.22
CA ASP A 581 44.91 2.53 -34.20
C ASP A 581 44.63 2.00 -35.63
N PRO A 582 44.88 0.70 -35.92
CA PRO A 582 44.56 0.09 -37.21
C PRO A 582 43.15 -0.52 -37.27
N GLU A 583 42.57 -0.57 -38.48
CA GLU A 583 41.24 -1.09 -38.81
C GLU A 583 40.97 -2.55 -38.36
N PRO A 584 39.72 -2.90 -38.00
CA PRO A 584 39.34 -4.26 -37.61
C PRO A 584 39.05 -5.16 -38.82
N GLY A 585 39.62 -6.37 -38.78
CA GLY A 585 39.33 -7.46 -39.71
C GLY A 585 37.97 -8.11 -39.47
N THR A 586 37.26 -8.36 -40.57
CA THR A 586 36.02 -9.16 -40.67
C THR A 586 36.18 -10.59 -40.13
N PRO A 587 35.24 -11.12 -39.34
CA PRO A 587 35.14 -12.56 -39.07
C PRO A 587 34.25 -13.27 -40.11
N GLU A 588 34.73 -14.40 -40.62
CA GLU A 588 33.96 -15.38 -41.40
C GLU A 588 32.91 -16.10 -40.53
N PRO A 589 31.75 -16.49 -41.09
CA PRO A 589 30.71 -17.22 -40.36
C PRO A 589 31.03 -18.73 -40.25
N PRO A 590 30.74 -19.39 -39.11
CA PRO A 590 30.84 -20.84 -39.00
C PRO A 590 29.65 -21.56 -39.65
N ALA A 591 29.96 -22.74 -40.18
CA ALA A 591 29.12 -23.59 -41.02
C ALA A 591 27.94 -24.27 -40.30
N GLU A 592 26.85 -24.43 -41.05
CA GLU A 592 25.65 -25.24 -40.74
C GLU A 592 25.97 -26.73 -40.59
N THR A 593 25.30 -27.40 -39.64
CA THR A 593 24.97 -28.84 -39.70
C THR A 593 23.62 -29.11 -39.02
N PRO A 594 22.90 -30.19 -39.42
CA PRO A 594 21.44 -30.19 -39.51
C PRO A 594 20.67 -30.88 -38.36
N ASP A 595 19.38 -30.49 -38.27
CA ASP A 595 18.21 -31.14 -37.66
C ASP A 595 18.36 -32.55 -37.09
N GLN A 596 17.83 -32.79 -35.88
CA GLN A 596 16.86 -33.85 -35.56
C GLN A 596 16.07 -33.53 -34.28
N ASP A 597 14.78 -33.25 -34.45
CA ASP A 597 13.73 -33.20 -33.42
C ASP A 597 12.98 -34.56 -33.40
N PRO A 598 12.55 -35.10 -32.25
CA PRO A 598 11.47 -36.07 -32.20
C PRO A 598 10.17 -35.42 -31.69
N GLU A 599 9.16 -35.44 -32.57
CA GLU A 599 7.79 -34.97 -32.35
C GLU A 599 7.15 -35.48 -31.04
N ALA A 600 6.53 -34.56 -30.28
CA ALA A 600 5.55 -34.88 -29.24
C ALA A 600 4.12 -34.96 -29.85
N PRO A 601 3.23 -35.84 -29.34
CA PRO A 601 1.94 -36.10 -29.98
C PRO A 601 0.92 -34.97 -29.80
N VAL A 602 0.25 -34.62 -30.90
CA VAL A 602 -0.88 -33.68 -30.96
C VAL A 602 -2.12 -34.33 -30.33
N ILE A 603 -2.69 -33.69 -29.31
CA ILE A 603 -3.96 -34.10 -28.68
C ILE A 603 -5.13 -33.43 -29.43
N ASP A 604 -6.07 -34.23 -29.93
CA ASP A 604 -7.31 -33.80 -30.59
C ASP A 604 -8.33 -33.30 -29.55
N PRO A 605 -8.79 -32.03 -29.59
CA PRO A 605 -9.67 -31.45 -28.58
C PRO A 605 -11.15 -31.85 -28.72
N THR A 606 -11.52 -32.86 -29.51
CA THR A 606 -12.93 -33.17 -29.83
C THR A 606 -13.53 -34.43 -29.19
N LEU A 607 -12.92 -35.02 -28.16
CA LEU A 607 -13.48 -36.18 -27.45
C LEU A 607 -13.82 -35.90 -25.96
N PRO A 608 -15.02 -36.28 -25.48
CA PRO A 608 -15.40 -36.11 -24.07
C PRO A 608 -14.70 -37.13 -23.17
N VAL A 609 -14.14 -36.65 -22.05
CA VAL A 609 -13.44 -37.46 -21.03
C VAL A 609 -14.46 -38.13 -20.09
N ASP A 610 -14.31 -39.43 -19.86
CA ASP A 610 -15.13 -40.27 -18.98
C ASP A 610 -14.76 -40.03 -17.49
N PRO A 611 -15.71 -39.62 -16.62
CA PRO A 611 -15.42 -39.23 -15.23
C PRO A 611 -15.23 -40.40 -14.25
N THR A 612 -14.96 -41.62 -14.72
CA THR A 612 -14.89 -42.82 -13.84
C THR A 612 -13.54 -43.54 -13.78
N GLN A 613 -12.45 -42.97 -14.30
CA GLN A 613 -11.11 -43.55 -14.19
C GLN A 613 -10.30 -42.92 -13.02
N PRO A 614 -9.66 -43.73 -12.14
CA PRO A 614 -8.79 -43.22 -11.09
C PRO A 614 -7.47 -42.69 -11.66
N ILE A 615 -7.02 -41.53 -11.16
CA ILE A 615 -5.80 -40.84 -11.59
C ILE A 615 -4.56 -41.55 -11.01
N ASP A 616 -3.58 -41.84 -11.87
CA ASP A 616 -2.28 -42.44 -11.54
C ASP A 616 -1.35 -41.39 -10.89
N PRO A 617 -0.84 -41.61 -9.66
CA PRO A 617 -0.01 -40.65 -8.94
C PRO A 617 1.47 -40.61 -9.39
N THR A 618 1.84 -41.26 -10.50
CA THR A 618 3.24 -41.29 -11.00
C THR A 618 3.49 -40.41 -12.22
N LEU A 619 2.49 -39.64 -12.65
CA LEU A 619 2.67 -38.55 -13.60
C LEU A 619 2.72 -37.25 -12.80
N GLU A 620 3.93 -36.77 -12.53
CA GLU A 620 4.17 -35.46 -11.93
C GLU A 620 3.56 -34.34 -12.80
N PRO A 621 2.83 -33.38 -12.21
CA PRO A 621 2.57 -32.08 -12.80
C PRO A 621 3.76 -31.11 -12.65
#